data_AF-A0A1C4YNI9-F1
#
_entry.id   AF-A0A1C4YNI9-F1
#
_cell.length_a   1.000
_cell.length_b   1.000
_cell.length_c   1.000
_cell.angle_alpha   90.00
_cell.angle_beta   90.00
_cell.angle_gamma   90.00
#
_symmetry.space_group_name_H-M   'P 1'
#
loop_
_entity.id
_entity.type
_entity.pdbx_description
1 polymer ?
#
loop_
_entity_poly.entity_id
_entity_poly.type
_entity_poly.pdbx_seq_one_letter_code
_entity_poly.pdbx_strand_id
1 'polypeptide(L)'
;MGYELRREVRAHLPQGLLTPLERLLVLEIADQCWDGTRECYPGPDLLAALIDRPERTVEETLKSIARKWIELRVPLGTDKHGRVFYAHRKARTTFRVPPAATLRGRYEEIAGHPWETSPVASLPGASGRKPPGKSGAYHQPPFPNFFPHPHPRANPSTPPPCASSTRNAAT
;
A
#
# COMPACT_ATOMS: atom_id res chain seq x y z
N MET A 1 13.61 -7.77 13.08
CA MET A 1 13.23 -7.75 11.65
C MET A 1 12.41 -8.99 11.39
N GLY A 2 11.11 -8.82 11.22
CA GLY A 2 10.10 -9.87 11.17
C GLY A 2 10.01 -10.56 9.82
N TYR A 3 11.12 -11.12 9.34
CA TYR A 3 11.22 -11.66 7.98
C TYR A 3 10.27 -12.85 7.75
N GLU A 4 10.07 -13.68 8.79
CA GLU A 4 9.12 -14.79 8.76
C GLU A 4 7.68 -14.27 8.70
N LEU A 5 7.36 -13.29 9.56
CA LEU A 5 6.06 -12.65 9.58
C LEU A 5 5.71 -11.97 8.25
N ARG A 6 6.66 -11.28 7.63
CA ARG A 6 6.49 -10.68 6.31
C ARG A 6 6.16 -11.71 5.22
N ARG A 7 6.85 -12.86 5.24
CA ARG A 7 6.58 -13.96 4.30
C ARG A 7 5.19 -14.56 4.52
N GLU A 8 4.82 -14.78 5.78
CA GLU A 8 3.50 -15.28 6.16
C GLU A 8 2.38 -14.34 5.67
N VAL A 9 2.50 -13.05 5.98
CA VAL A 9 1.53 -12.03 5.54
C VAL A 9 1.44 -11.97 4.02
N ARG A 10 2.57 -12.06 3.31
CA ARG A 10 2.59 -12.09 1.84
C ARG A 10 1.83 -13.29 1.27
N ALA A 11 1.91 -14.45 1.90
CA ALA A 11 1.20 -15.66 1.46
C ALA A 11 -0.32 -15.55 1.63
N HIS A 12 -0.79 -14.79 2.62
CA HIS A 12 -2.21 -14.63 2.95
C HIS A 12 -2.81 -13.26 2.55
N LEU A 13 -2.05 -12.46 1.80
CA LEU A 13 -2.46 -11.13 1.37
C LEU A 13 -3.55 -11.23 0.28
N PRO A 14 -4.72 -10.58 0.45
CA PRO A 14 -5.84 -10.70 -0.48
C PRO A 14 -5.46 -10.14 -1.85
N GLN A 15 -5.45 -11.00 -2.87
CA GLN A 15 -5.13 -10.62 -4.26
C GLN A 15 -6.31 -9.85 -4.86
N GLY A 16 -6.04 -8.74 -5.54
CA GLY A 16 -7.07 -7.92 -6.20
C GLY A 16 -7.90 -7.01 -5.28
N LEU A 17 -7.97 -7.28 -3.97
CA LEU A 17 -8.70 -6.45 -3.01
C LEU A 17 -7.93 -5.18 -2.61
N LEU A 18 -6.63 -5.33 -2.35
CA LEU A 18 -5.75 -4.24 -1.94
C LEU A 18 -4.96 -3.72 -3.13
N THR A 19 -4.86 -2.40 -3.21
CA THR A 19 -4.00 -1.68 -4.17
C THR A 19 -2.53 -1.98 -3.91
N PRO A 20 -1.62 -1.76 -4.88
CA PRO A 20 -0.19 -1.97 -4.68
C PRO A 20 0.39 -1.22 -3.48
N LEU A 21 -0.06 0.01 -3.24
CA LEU A 21 0.36 0.84 -2.11
C LEU A 21 -0.11 0.27 -0.77
N GLU A 22 -1.36 -0.15 -0.68
CA GLU A 22 -1.91 -0.81 0.52
C GLU A 22 -1.14 -2.10 0.83
N ARG A 23 -0.84 -2.90 -0.18
CA ARG A 23 -0.05 -4.14 -0.03
C ARG A 23 1.36 -3.84 0.45
N LEU A 24 2.01 -2.83 -0.12
CA LEU A 24 3.35 -2.41 0.30
C LEU A 24 3.33 -2.01 1.78
N LEU A 25 2.41 -1.13 2.18
CA LEU A 25 2.32 -0.67 3.57
C LEU A 25 2.11 -1.82 4.57
N VAL A 26 1.25 -2.79 4.23
CA VAL A 26 1.03 -3.99 5.05
C VAL A 26 2.34 -4.79 5.21
N LEU A 27 3.09 -4.96 4.12
CA LEU A 27 4.35 -5.71 4.14
C LEU A 27 5.45 -4.99 4.92
N GLU A 28 5.52 -3.66 4.83
CA GLU A 28 6.47 -2.87 5.61
C GLU A 28 6.14 -2.93 7.11
N ILE A 29 4.87 -2.83 7.49
CA ILE A 29 4.45 -3.02 8.89
C ILE A 29 4.82 -4.42 9.38
N ALA A 30 4.58 -5.46 8.57
CA ALA A 30 4.93 -6.83 8.92
C ALA A 30 6.45 -7.01 9.11
N ASP A 31 7.27 -6.33 8.32
CA ASP A 31 8.73 -6.37 8.43
C ASP A 31 9.25 -5.75 9.74
N GLN A 32 8.60 -4.67 10.19
CA GLN A 32 8.95 -3.98 11.43
C GLN A 32 8.48 -4.72 12.69
N CYS A 33 7.49 -5.59 12.55
CA CYS A 33 6.91 -6.33 13.67
C CYS A 33 7.81 -7.47 14.15
N TRP A 34 7.80 -7.71 15.46
CA TRP A 34 8.59 -8.78 16.07
C TRP A 34 7.84 -10.10 15.91
N ASP A 35 8.50 -11.16 15.43
CA ASP A 35 7.81 -12.42 15.11
C ASP A 35 7.12 -13.06 16.33
N GLY A 36 7.70 -12.92 17.53
CA GLY A 36 7.16 -13.49 18.77
C GLY A 36 5.89 -12.81 19.28
N THR A 37 5.82 -11.48 19.26
CA THR A 37 4.65 -10.72 19.73
C THR A 37 3.70 -10.31 18.60
N ARG A 38 4.20 -10.32 17.36
CA ARG A 38 3.56 -9.81 16.14
C ARG A 38 3.21 -8.32 16.24
N GLU A 39 3.95 -7.58 17.07
CA GLU A 39 3.72 -6.17 17.36
C GLU A 39 4.90 -5.29 16.95
N CYS A 40 4.59 -4.06 16.55
CA CYS A 40 5.56 -3.03 16.24
C CYS A 40 5.02 -1.63 16.54
N TYR A 41 5.96 -0.68 16.69
CA TYR A 41 5.67 0.69 17.09
C TYR A 41 6.35 1.73 16.17
N PRO A 42 6.32 1.57 14.83
CA PRO A 42 6.90 2.57 13.94
C PRO A 42 6.15 3.90 14.05
N GLY A 43 6.92 5.00 13.99
CA GLY A 43 6.34 6.32 13.85
C GLY A 43 5.74 6.52 12.44
N PRO A 44 4.80 7.48 12.28
CA PRO A 44 4.22 7.79 10.97
C PRO A 44 5.29 8.28 9.98
N ASP A 45 6.32 8.97 10.47
CA ASP A 45 7.49 9.45 9.74
C ASP A 45 8.30 8.29 9.13
N LEU A 46 8.54 7.23 9.90
CA LEU A 46 9.25 6.05 9.43
C LEU A 46 8.46 5.32 8.34
N LEU A 47 7.16 5.12 8.56
CA LEU A 47 6.30 4.46 7.56
C LEU A 47 6.20 5.28 6.27
N ALA A 48 6.10 6.61 6.40
CA ALA A 48 6.10 7.54 5.28
C ALA A 48 7.40 7.43 4.46
N ALA A 49 8.55 7.39 5.13
CA ALA A 49 9.84 7.23 4.48
C ALA A 49 9.98 5.87 3.78
N LEU A 50 9.53 4.77 4.40
CA LEU A 50 9.63 3.42 3.84
C LEU A 50 8.81 3.24 2.55
N ILE A 51 7.66 3.91 2.45
CA ILE A 51 6.79 3.81 1.27
C ILE A 51 6.95 4.99 0.29
N ASP A 52 7.87 5.93 0.58
CA ASP A 52 8.10 7.16 -0.18
C ASP A 52 6.82 7.99 -0.39
N ARG A 53 6.04 8.21 0.68
CA ARG A 53 4.79 8.99 0.63
C ARG A 53 4.64 9.87 1.87
N PRO A 54 3.86 10.97 1.80
CA PRO A 54 3.63 11.79 2.99
C PRO A 54 2.82 11.03 4.05
N GLU A 55 3.02 11.39 5.31
CA GLU A 55 2.35 10.75 6.46
C GLU A 55 0.82 10.71 6.33
N ARG A 56 0.23 11.77 5.76
CA ARG A 56 -1.21 11.82 5.48
C ARG A 56 -1.68 10.65 4.61
N THR A 57 -0.89 10.28 3.60
CA THR A 57 -1.20 9.14 2.73
C THR A 57 -1.11 7.82 3.49
N VAL A 58 -0.17 7.69 4.44
CA VAL A 58 -0.09 6.52 5.32
C VAL A 58 -1.39 6.37 6.11
N GLU A 59 -1.89 7.44 6.73
CA GLU A 59 -3.14 7.40 7.50
C GLU A 59 -4.37 7.04 6.65
N GLU A 60 -4.49 7.65 5.48
CA GLU A 60 -5.59 7.38 4.53
C GLU A 60 -5.54 5.93 4.05
N THR A 61 -4.34 5.42 3.76
CA THR A 61 -4.10 4.04 3.35
C THR A 61 -4.47 3.06 4.47
N LEU A 62 -4.08 3.33 5.73
CA LEU A 62 -4.46 2.52 6.89
C LEU A 62 -5.98 2.48 7.09
N LYS A 63 -6.66 3.63 6.99
CA LYS A 63 -8.13 3.70 7.05
C LYS A 63 -8.78 2.90 5.92
N SER A 64 -8.20 2.93 4.72
CA SER A 64 -8.68 2.16 3.58
C SER A 64 -8.51 0.65 3.78
N ILE A 65 -7.35 0.20 4.26
CA ILE A 65 -7.08 -1.21 4.59
C ILE A 65 -8.06 -1.71 5.65
N ALA A 66 -8.28 -0.93 6.71
CA ALA A 66 -9.21 -1.29 7.80
C ALA A 66 -10.65 -1.48 7.33
N ARG A 67 -11.10 -0.70 6.34
CA ARG A 67 -12.44 -0.83 5.75
C ARG A 67 -12.57 -2.04 4.83
N LYS A 68 -11.51 -2.39 4.11
CA LYS A 68 -11.54 -3.44 3.09
C LYS A 68 -11.24 -4.82 3.64
N TRP A 69 -10.33 -4.92 4.61
CA TRP A 69 -9.74 -6.20 4.99
C TRP A 69 -9.61 -6.37 6.50
N ILE A 70 -8.71 -5.62 7.15
CA ILE A 70 -8.45 -5.76 8.57
C ILE A 70 -7.84 -4.49 9.17
N GLU A 71 -8.24 -4.16 10.39
CA GLU A 71 -7.61 -3.08 11.15
C GLU A 71 -6.32 -3.60 11.78
N LEU A 72 -5.18 -3.05 11.33
CA LEU A 72 -3.84 -3.42 11.83
C LEU A 72 -3.41 -2.61 13.05
N ARG A 73 -4.09 -1.51 13.34
CA ARG A 73 -3.79 -0.67 14.50
C ARG A 73 -4.49 -1.23 15.74
N VAL A 74 -3.78 -1.27 16.85
CA VAL A 74 -4.34 -1.67 18.14
C VAL A 74 -5.02 -0.45 18.78
N PRO A 75 -6.32 -0.51 19.08
CA PRO A 75 -7.02 0.58 19.75
C PRO A 75 -6.49 0.75 21.18
N LEU A 76 -6.16 1.98 21.57
CA LEU A 76 -5.73 2.29 22.94
C LEU A 76 -6.93 2.58 23.86
N GLY A 77 -8.03 3.04 23.29
CA GLY A 77 -9.25 3.34 24.01
C GLY A 77 -10.26 4.08 23.15
N THR A 78 -11.32 4.56 23.80
CA THR A 78 -12.37 5.36 23.20
C THR A 78 -12.40 6.74 23.85
N ASP A 79 -12.50 7.78 23.03
CA ASP A 79 -12.73 9.14 23.49
C ASP A 79 -14.15 9.27 24.09
N LYS A 80 -14.42 10.39 24.77
CA LYS A 80 -15.72 10.73 25.36
C LYS A 80 -16.89 10.71 24.38
N HIS A 81 -16.59 10.79 23.07
CA HIS A 81 -17.55 10.70 21.98
C HIS A 81 -17.68 9.28 21.38
N GLY A 82 -17.12 8.26 22.04
CA GLY A 82 -17.12 6.87 21.57
C GLY A 82 -16.18 6.59 20.38
N ARG A 83 -15.36 7.56 19.97
CA ARG A 83 -14.42 7.39 18.86
C ARG A 83 -13.16 6.67 19.35
N VAL A 84 -12.79 5.59 18.67
CA VAL A 84 -11.55 4.86 18.96
C VAL A 84 -10.35 5.75 18.63
N PHE A 85 -9.40 5.84 19.57
CA PHE A 85 -8.11 6.48 19.33
C PHE A 85 -6.98 5.46 19.39
N TYR A 86 -5.98 5.66 18.53
CA TYR A 86 -4.86 4.73 18.35
C TYR A 86 -3.53 5.28 18.87
N ALA A 87 -3.46 6.60 19.11
CA ALA A 87 -2.29 7.28 19.66
C ALA A 87 -2.74 8.49 20.48
N HIS A 88 -1.87 8.94 21.38
CA HIS A 88 -2.02 10.22 22.12
C HIS A 88 -0.65 10.75 22.51
N ARG A 89 -0.59 11.93 23.14
CA ARG A 89 0.68 12.63 23.46
C ARG A 89 1.73 11.77 24.19
N LYS A 90 1.34 10.73 24.95
CA LYS A 90 2.25 9.85 25.70
C LYS A 90 2.34 8.41 25.15
N ALA A 91 1.58 8.03 24.12
CA ALA A 91 1.69 6.71 23.51
C ALA A 91 1.59 6.76 21.99
N ARG A 92 2.52 6.05 21.35
CA ARG A 92 2.58 5.87 19.89
C ARG A 92 1.56 4.82 19.45
N THR A 93 1.23 4.86 18.16
CA THR A 93 0.39 3.83 17.53
C THR A 93 1.08 2.47 17.65
N THR A 94 0.35 1.50 18.19
CA THR A 94 0.78 0.10 18.18
C THR A 94 0.17 -0.58 16.97
N PHE A 95 1.00 -1.26 16.19
CA PHE A 95 0.57 -2.09 15.09
C PHE A 95 0.70 -3.54 15.49
N ARG A 96 -0.29 -4.36 15.12
CA ARG A 96 -0.28 -5.79 15.37
C ARG A 96 -0.69 -6.54 14.13
N VAL A 97 0.13 -7.50 13.74
CA VAL A 97 -0.16 -8.41 12.63
C VAL A 97 -0.99 -9.59 13.14
N PRO A 98 -2.23 -9.77 12.65
CA PRO A 98 -3.07 -10.89 13.02
C PRO A 98 -2.42 -12.25 12.67
N PRO A 99 -2.73 -13.34 13.40
CA PRO A 99 -2.29 -14.69 13.05
C PRO A 99 -2.71 -15.12 11.64
N ALA A 100 -1.93 -15.99 10.98
CA ALA A 100 -2.25 -16.55 9.65
C ALA A 100 -3.70 -17.04 9.52
N ALA A 101 -4.22 -17.75 10.53
CA ALA A 101 -5.58 -18.26 10.53
C ALA A 101 -6.63 -17.13 10.39
N THR A 102 -6.41 -16.00 11.06
CA THR A 102 -7.27 -14.82 10.96
C THR A 102 -7.14 -14.14 9.59
N LEU A 103 -5.93 -14.02 9.06
CA LEU A 103 -5.69 -13.43 7.73
C LEU A 103 -6.40 -14.26 6.64
N ARG A 104 -6.29 -15.59 6.73
CA ARG A 104 -6.94 -16.54 5.84
C ARG A 104 -8.46 -16.49 5.94
N GLY A 105 -9.00 -16.55 7.16
CA GLY A 105 -10.45 -16.51 7.39
C GLY A 105 -11.08 -15.23 6.83
N ARG A 106 -10.42 -14.07 7.02
CA ARG A 106 -10.87 -12.81 6.41
C ARG A 106 -10.84 -12.83 4.88
N TYR A 107 -9.80 -13.40 4.29
CA TYR A 107 -9.74 -13.54 2.84
C TYR A 107 -10.87 -14.42 2.31
N GLU A 108 -11.12 -15.56 2.95
CA GLU A 108 -12.19 -16.49 2.57
C GLU A 108 -13.58 -15.87 2.73
N GLU A 109 -13.82 -15.13 3.82
CA GLU A 109 -15.05 -14.37 4.06
C GLU A 109 -15.32 -13.36 2.92
N ILE A 110 -14.29 -12.61 2.52
CA ILE A 110 -14.41 -11.59 1.47
C ILE A 110 -14.52 -12.24 0.07
N ALA A 111 -13.76 -13.31 -0.18
CA ALA A 111 -13.75 -14.02 -1.46
C ALA A 111 -15.01 -14.87 -1.70
N GLY A 112 -15.66 -15.34 -0.63
CA GLY A 112 -16.90 -16.12 -0.68
C GLY A 112 -18.13 -15.32 -1.09
N HIS A 113 -18.07 -13.98 -1.04
CA HIS A 113 -19.17 -13.08 -1.40
C HIS A 113 -18.76 -12.08 -2.51
N PRO A 114 -18.52 -12.54 -3.75
CA PRO A 114 -18.06 -11.67 -4.84
C PRO A 114 -19.08 -10.58 -5.26
N TRP A 115 -20.34 -10.64 -4.80
CA TRP A 115 -21.41 -9.72 -5.20
C TRP A 115 -21.99 -8.86 -4.06
N GLU A 116 -21.54 -9.00 -2.80
CA GLU A 116 -22.06 -8.22 -1.66
C GLU A 116 -21.11 -7.13 -1.13
N THR A 117 -19.98 -6.87 -1.78
CA THR A 117 -19.10 -5.75 -1.40
C THR A 117 -19.61 -4.41 -1.92
N SER A 118 -20.72 -3.96 -1.35
CA SER A 118 -21.05 -2.54 -1.30
C SER A 118 -21.54 -2.19 0.10
N PRO A 119 -20.70 -1.60 0.96
CA PRO A 119 -21.22 -0.81 2.07
C PRO A 119 -21.66 0.55 1.49
N VAL A 120 -22.66 0.55 0.62
CA VAL A 120 -23.51 1.74 0.47
C VAL A 120 -24.25 1.84 1.80
N ALA A 121 -23.87 2.86 2.54
CA ALA A 121 -24.58 3.34 3.70
C ALA A 121 -26.09 3.22 3.46
N SER A 122 -26.77 2.46 4.32
CA SER A 122 -28.21 2.52 4.51
C SER A 122 -28.59 3.95 4.91
N LEU A 123 -28.79 4.82 3.93
CA LEU A 123 -29.55 6.06 4.08
C LEU A 123 -31.00 5.72 3.74
N PRO A 124 -31.95 5.89 4.68
CA PRO A 124 -33.36 5.81 4.36
C PRO A 124 -33.74 7.08 3.59
N GLY A 125 -33.90 6.97 2.27
CA GLY A 125 -34.20 8.12 1.43
C GLY A 125 -34.26 7.81 -0.06
N ALA A 126 -34.96 6.74 -0.44
CA ALA A 126 -35.29 6.49 -1.83
C ALA A 126 -36.34 7.51 -2.31
N SER A 127 -35.97 8.42 -3.21
CA SER A 127 -36.92 8.96 -4.19
C SER A 127 -36.21 9.19 -5.53
N GLY A 128 -36.85 8.69 -6.58
CA GLY A 128 -36.18 8.19 -7.76
C GLY A 128 -35.60 9.20 -8.72
N ARG A 129 -34.67 8.72 -9.54
CA ARG A 129 -34.48 9.21 -10.90
C ARG A 129 -34.27 8.06 -11.87
N LYS A 130 -35.08 8.12 -12.92
CA LYS A 130 -35.24 7.27 -14.09
C LYS A 130 -33.91 7.15 -14.89
N PRO A 131 -33.59 6.00 -15.51
CA PRO A 131 -32.42 5.91 -16.38
C PRO A 131 -32.70 6.61 -17.71
N PRO A 132 -31.79 7.46 -18.25
CA PRO A 132 -31.86 7.86 -19.64
C PRO A 132 -31.29 6.72 -20.51
N GLY A 133 -32.07 6.34 -21.53
CA GLY A 133 -31.69 5.36 -22.52
C GLY A 133 -30.84 5.94 -23.65
N LYS A 134 -30.09 5.01 -24.26
CA LYS A 134 -29.74 4.86 -25.69
C LYS A 134 -28.83 5.90 -26.39
N SER A 135 -27.78 5.30 -26.96
CA SER A 135 -27.21 5.49 -28.30
C SER A 135 -26.48 6.79 -28.64
N GLY A 136 -25.19 6.66 -28.96
CA GLY A 136 -24.40 7.69 -29.64
C GLY A 136 -22.99 7.23 -29.99
N ALA A 137 -22.83 6.71 -31.20
CA ALA A 137 -21.65 6.70 -32.08
C ALA A 137 -20.23 6.87 -31.47
N TYR A 138 -19.43 5.79 -31.53
CA TYR A 138 -17.97 5.90 -31.51
C TYR A 138 -17.48 6.42 -32.86
N HIS A 139 -17.11 7.68 -32.94
CA HIS A 139 -16.23 8.16 -34.01
C HIS A 139 -14.80 7.69 -33.73
N GLN A 140 -14.29 6.79 -34.58
CA GLN A 140 -12.86 6.50 -34.67
C GLN A 140 -12.14 7.71 -35.27
N PRO A 141 -11.04 8.21 -34.69
CA PRO A 141 -10.12 9.08 -35.41
C PRO A 141 -9.27 8.25 -36.38
N PRO A 142 -8.95 8.75 -37.58
CA PRO A 142 -8.06 8.05 -38.51
C PRO A 142 -6.61 8.11 -38.02
N PHE A 143 -6.01 6.94 -37.81
CA PHE A 143 -4.57 6.79 -37.62
C PHE A 143 -3.85 7.01 -38.97
N PRO A 144 -2.84 7.90 -39.07
CA PRO A 144 -1.87 7.82 -40.14
C PRO A 144 -0.77 6.80 -39.79
N ASN A 145 -0.72 5.75 -40.61
CA ASN A 145 0.38 4.80 -40.74
C ASN A 145 1.72 5.50 -40.99
N PHE A 146 2.73 5.22 -40.17
CA PHE A 146 4.14 5.28 -40.58
C PHE A 146 4.92 4.14 -39.91
N PHE A 147 5.16 3.08 -40.69
CA PHE A 147 6.24 2.10 -40.49
C PHE A 147 7.37 2.43 -41.50
N PRO A 148 8.52 1.74 -41.45
CA PRO A 148 9.65 1.89 -40.53
C PRO A 148 10.92 2.30 -41.31
N HIS A 149 12.08 2.53 -40.66
CA HIS A 149 13.42 2.18 -41.20
C HIS A 149 14.55 2.44 -40.17
N PRO A 150 15.74 1.82 -40.35
CA PRO A 150 16.52 1.21 -39.27
C PRO A 150 17.72 2.02 -38.77
N HIS A 151 18.31 1.52 -37.67
CA HIS A 151 19.51 1.98 -36.97
C HIS A 151 20.73 2.35 -37.84
N PRO A 152 21.67 3.11 -37.25
CA PRO A 152 22.98 2.48 -37.06
C PRO A 152 23.47 2.51 -35.60
N ARG A 153 24.12 1.39 -35.26
CA ARG A 153 24.97 1.14 -34.10
C ARG A 153 26.00 2.25 -33.89
N ALA A 154 26.23 2.61 -32.63
CA ALA A 154 27.57 2.84 -32.12
C ALA A 154 27.71 2.06 -30.80
N ASN A 155 28.59 1.07 -30.79
CA ASN A 155 28.96 0.26 -29.63
C ASN A 155 30.39 0.68 -29.20
N PRO A 156 30.92 0.13 -28.09
CA PRO A 156 31.60 0.84 -27.00
C PRO A 156 33.09 1.09 -27.29
N SER A 157 33.77 1.94 -26.50
CA SER A 157 35.17 1.77 -26.03
C SER A 157 35.81 3.11 -25.65
N THR A 158 35.83 3.48 -24.36
CA THR A 158 37.02 4.11 -23.74
C THR A 158 36.95 4.07 -22.20
N PRO A 159 37.76 3.24 -21.52
CA PRO A 159 38.14 3.42 -20.11
C PRO A 159 39.36 4.38 -19.98
N PRO A 160 39.73 4.80 -18.76
CA PRO A 160 40.34 6.12 -18.46
C PRO A 160 41.87 6.12 -18.51
N PRO A 161 42.54 7.29 -18.52
CA PRO A 161 43.94 7.38 -18.11
C PRO A 161 44.06 7.54 -16.59
N CYS A 162 44.58 6.50 -15.94
CA CYS A 162 45.34 6.63 -14.69
C CYS A 162 46.63 7.40 -14.96
N ALA A 163 46.93 8.40 -14.13
CA ALA A 163 48.29 8.87 -13.83
C ALA A 163 48.26 9.46 -12.41
N SER A 164 48.74 8.74 -11.39
CA SER A 164 50.13 8.71 -10.94
C SER A 164 50.57 10.00 -10.22
N SER A 165 50.53 9.95 -8.89
CA SER A 165 51.68 10.22 -8.00
C SER A 165 52.49 11.51 -8.20
N THR A 166 52.36 12.45 -7.25
CA THR A 166 53.54 13.05 -6.62
C THR A 166 53.28 13.52 -5.18
N ARG A 167 54.19 13.11 -4.30
CA ARG A 167 54.45 13.61 -2.93
C ARG A 167 54.75 15.11 -2.93
N ASN A 168 54.54 15.76 -1.77
CA ASN A 168 55.46 16.62 -1.00
C ASN A 168 54.61 17.21 0.16
N ALA A 169 54.83 16.95 1.45
CA ALA A 169 55.98 17.25 2.33
C ALA A 169 56.31 18.75 2.41
N ALA A 170 56.57 19.23 3.65
CA ALA A 170 56.91 20.58 4.13
C ALA A 170 55.71 21.35 4.71
N THR A 171 55.71 21.87 5.95
CA THR A 171 56.65 21.93 7.07
C THR A 171 55.83 22.27 8.31
#